data_AF-A0A0D6PHR8-F1
#
_entry.id   AF-A0A0D6PHR8-F1
#
_cell.length_a   1.000
_cell.length_b   1.000
_cell.length_c   1.000
_cell.angle_alpha   90.00
_cell.angle_beta   90.00
_cell.angle_gamma   90.00
#
_symmetry.space_group_name_H-M   'P 1'
#
loop_
_entity.id
_entity.type
_entity.pdbx_description
1 polymer ?
#
loop_
_entity_poly.entity_id
_entity_poly.type
_entity_poly.pdbx_seq_one_letter_code
_entity_poly.pdbx_strand_id
1 'polypeptide(L)' 'MVRRAPQWNSAAGVWVRGVLQRRPVRLVTMALANKMTRIAWALMTRNEVYYAKGRMLTVAKVVT' A
#
# COMPACT_ATOMS: atom_id res chain seq x y z
N MET A 1 1.95 8.10 -9.88
CA MET A 1 2.43 7.45 -8.63
C MET A 1 3.90 7.03 -8.69
N VAL A 2 4.38 6.41 -9.77
CA VAL A 2 5.79 5.94 -9.85
C VAL A 2 6.82 7.08 -9.79
N ARG A 3 6.56 8.25 -10.40
CA ARG A 3 7.42 9.45 -10.28
C ARG A 3 7.64 9.92 -8.83
N ARG A 4 6.71 9.57 -7.94
CA ARG A 4 6.69 9.96 -6.52
C ARG A 4 7.37 8.91 -5.61
N ALA A 5 7.77 7.76 -6.15
CA ALA A 5 8.41 6.68 -5.39
C ALA A 5 9.68 7.07 -4.60
N PRO A 6 10.50 8.06 -5.03
CA PRO A 6 11.65 8.50 -4.24
C PRO A 6 11.27 9.12 -2.90
N GLN A 7 10.14 9.83 -2.81
CA GLN A 7 9.75 10.55 -1.60
C GLN A 7 9.02 9.67 -0.56
N TRP A 8 8.76 8.40 -0.88
CA TRP A 8 8.07 7.48 0.01
C TRP A 8 9.10 6.76 0.90
N ASN A 9 9.18 7.13 2.18
CA ASN A 9 10.01 6.45 3.19
C ASN A 9 9.35 5.21 3.81
N SER A 10 8.19 4.79 3.29
CA SER A 10 7.51 3.56 3.72
C SER A 10 8.12 2.31 3.06
N ALA A 11 7.92 1.13 3.66
CA ALA A 11 8.36 -0.16 3.10
C ALA A 11 7.90 -0.39 1.65
N ALA A 12 6.71 0.11 1.29
CA ALA A 12 6.21 0.08 -0.08
C ALA A 12 7.05 0.96 -1.04
N GLY A 13 7.56 2.11 -0.59
CA GLY A 13 8.44 2.98 -1.37
C GLY A 13 9.81 2.36 -1.61
N VAL A 14 10.39 1.71 -0.60
CA VAL A 14 11.65 0.94 -0.73
C VAL A 14 11.48 -0.19 -1.75
N TRP A 15 10.40 -0.95 -1.65
CA TRP A 15 10.09 -2.02 -2.60
C TRP A 15 9.89 -1.50 -4.03
N VAL A 16 9.08 -0.44 -4.21
CA VAL A 16 8.87 0.17 -5.53
C VAL A 16 10.19 0.62 -6.15
N ARG A 17 11.09 1.25 -5.38
CA ARG A 17 12.42 1.66 -5.87
C ARG A 17 13.26 0.46 -6.31
N GLY A 18 13.29 -0.62 -5.53
CA GLY A 18 14.01 -1.84 -5.87
C GLY A 18 13.47 -2.55 -7.12
N VAL A 19 12.14 -2.55 -7.32
CA VAL A 19 11.53 -3.11 -8.53
C VAL A 19 11.79 -2.22 -9.75
N LEU A 20 11.77 -0.89 -9.59
CA LEU A 20 12.03 0.04 -10.69
C LEU A 20 13.46 -0.05 -11.22
N GLN A 21 14.43 -0.45 -10.39
CA GLN A 21 15.81 -0.72 -10.82
C GLN A 21 15.93 -1.97 -11.70
N ARG A 22 14.98 -2.90 -11.66
CA ARG A 22 15.06 -4.21 -12.35
C ARG A 22 13.99 -4.42 -13.42
N ARG A 23 12.91 -3.63 -13.41
CA ARG A 23 11.72 -3.83 -14.25
C ARG A 23 11.20 -2.51 -14.80
N PRO A 24 10.64 -2.51 -16.03
CA PRO A 24 10.04 -1.33 -16.62
C PRO A 24 8.88 -0.78 -15.78
N VAL A 25 8.76 0.55 -15.77
CA VAL A 25 7.78 1.36 -15.02
C VAL A 25 6.33 0.84 -15.15
N ARG A 26 5.98 0.29 -16.31
CA ARG A 26 4.64 -0.23 -16.60
C ARG A 26 4.28 -1.42 -15.70
N LEU A 27 5.21 -2.33 -15.44
CA LEU A 27 5.00 -3.49 -14.57
C LEU A 27 4.84 -3.08 -13.10
N VAL A 28 5.62 -2.09 -12.66
CA VAL A 28 5.50 -1.53 -11.31
C VAL A 28 4.14 -0.89 -11.08
N THR A 29 3.61 -0.20 -12.10
CA THR A 29 2.29 0.43 -12.06
C THR A 29 1.19 -0.62 -11.98
N MET A 30 1.28 -1.68 -12.79
CA MET A 30 0.36 -2.83 -12.74
C MET A 30 0.40 -3.55 -11.40
N ALA A 31 1.58 -3.78 -10.83
CA ALA A 31 1.71 -4.42 -9.52
C ALA A 31 1.12 -3.57 -8.39
N LEU A 32 1.30 -2.24 -8.45
CA LEU A 32 0.68 -1.31 -7.51
C LEU A 32 -0.84 -1.31 -7.66
N ALA A 33 -1.35 -1.29 -8.90
CA ALA A 33 -2.77 -1.39 -9.19
C ALA A 33 -3.35 -2.70 -8.64
N ASN A 34 -2.71 -3.83 -8.92
CA ASN A 34 -3.13 -5.14 -8.42
C ASN A 34 -3.19 -5.18 -6.88
N LYS A 35 -2.22 -4.54 -6.20
CA LYS A 35 -2.25 -4.39 -4.75
C LYS A 35 -3.47 -3.58 -4.28
N MET A 36 -3.76 -2.46 -4.93
CA MET A 36 -4.91 -1.61 -4.58
C MET A 36 -6.25 -2.30 -4.87
N THR A 37 -6.35 -3.04 -5.98
CA THR A 37 -7.54 -3.84 -6.31
C THR A 37 -7.80 -4.89 -5.25
N ARG A 38 -6.78 -5.60 -4.77
CA ARG A 38 -6.95 -6.56 -3.65
C ARG A 38 -7.42 -5.89 -2.36
N ILE A 39 -6.93 -4.69 -2.05
CA ILE A 39 -7.39 -3.93 -0.88
C ILE A 39 -8.86 -3.53 -1.06
N ALA A 40 -9.22 -2.99 -2.22
CA ALA A 40 -10.60 -2.64 -2.53
C ALA A 40 -11.53 -3.85 -2.47
N TRP A 41 -11.12 -4.98 -3.03
CA TRP A 41 -11.88 -6.24 -2.96
C TRP A 41 -12.04 -6.75 -1.53
N ALA A 42 -10.98 -6.75 -0.73
CA ALA A 42 -11.07 -7.13 0.68
C ALA A 42 -12.02 -6.20 1.45
N LEU A 43 -12.02 -4.89 1.16
CA LEU A 43 -12.95 -3.94 1.76
C LEU A 43 -14.40 -4.20 1.34
N MET A 44 -14.63 -4.40 0.04
CA MET A 44 -15.97 -4.68 -0.48
C MET A 44 -16.54 -6.00 0.05
N THR A 45 -15.72 -7.04 0.14
CA THR A 45 -16.15 -8.36 0.62
C THR A 45 -16.38 -8.41 2.12
N ARG A 46 -15.62 -7.63 2.91
CA ARG A 46 -15.74 -7.63 4.37
C ARG A 46 -16.72 -6.59 4.90
N ASN A 47 -17.13 -5.62 4.08
CA ASN A 47 -17.94 -4.47 4.49
C ASN A 47 -17.38 -3.75 5.74
N GLU A 48 -16.06 -3.85 5.94
CA GLU A 48 -15.34 -3.29 7.07
C GLU A 48 -14.80 -1.91 6.69
N VAL A 49 -14.83 -0.98 7.63
CA VAL A 49 -14.24 0.35 7.46
C VAL A 49 -12.72 0.17 7.31
N TYR A 50 -12.11 0.79 6.30
CA TYR A 50 -10.67 0.75 6.10
C TYR A 50 -9.94 1.44 7.27
N TYR A 51 -9.41 0.65 8.19
CA TYR A 51 -8.50 1.12 9.23
C TYR A 51 -7.07 1.00 8.72
N ALA A 52 -6.45 2.14 8.41
CA ALA A 52 -5.01 2.17 8.18
C ALA A 52 -4.32 1.54 9.40
N LYS A 53 -3.45 0.55 9.18
CA LYS A 53 -2.86 -0.30 10.24
C LYS A 53 -2.26 0.50 11.42
N GLY A 54 -1.81 1.74 11.18
CA GLY A 54 -1.37 2.67 12.23
C GLY A 54 -2.48 3.15 13.16
N ARG A 55 -3.70 3.37 12.67
CA ARG A 55 -4.86 3.80 13.45
C ARG A 55 -5.40 2.69 14.36
N MET A 56 -5.29 1.43 13.93
CA MET A 56 -5.73 0.29 14.73
C MET A 56 -4.85 0.08 15.98
N LEU A 57 -3.53 0.32 15.86
CA LEU A 57 -2.60 0.29 17.00
C LEU A 57 -2.82 1.45 17.98
N THR A 58 -3.26 2.61 17.48
CA THR A 58 -3.62 3.76 18.33
C THR A 58 -4.95 3.56 19.04
N VAL A 59 -5.98 3.03 18.36
CA VAL A 59 -7.29 2.76 18.96
C VAL A 59 -7.22 1.61 19.97
N ALA A 60 -6.49 0.54 19.67
CA ALA A 60 -6.31 -0.58 20.59
C ALA A 60 -5.57 -0.19 21.89
N LYS A 61 -4.62 0.76 21.81
CA LYS A 61 -3.90 1.29 22.98
C LYS A 61 -4.69 2.28 23.84
N VAL A 62 -5.75 2.88 23.32
CA VAL A 62 -6.60 3.84 24.06
C VAL A 62 -7.75 3.14 24.79
N VAL A 63 -8.07 1.91 24.39
CA VAL A 63 -9.14 1.07 24.98
C VAL A 63 -8.62 0.07 26.02
N THR A 64 -7.29 0.01 26.24
CA THR A 64 -6.67 -0.73 27.35
C THR A 64 -6.11 0.26 28.35
#